data_AF-A0A3C1NDI6-F1
#
_entry.id   AF-A0A3C1NDI6-F1
#
_cell.length_a   1.000
_cell.length_b   1.000
_cell.length_c   1.000
_cell.angle_alpha   90.00
_cell.angle_beta   90.00
_cell.angle_gamma   90.00
#
_symmetry.space_group_name_H-M   'P 1'
#
loop_
_entity.id
_entity.type
_entity.pdbx_description
1 polymer ?
#
loop_
_entity_poly.entity_id
_entity_poly.type
_entity_poly.pdbx_seq_one_letter_code
_entity_poly.pdbx_strand_id
1 'polypeptide(L)'
;MFAIASLAAAAILVSIVAIPQWLSREARWDALRSHVAEIGQLAASVVDGDLHRQLLDPTNYSAESYARALGPLVRFHSANPNIFYLYTMVDRGGTVYFVLDTAASPDLRTNHQLRASGYMERFDLRKEYEDDWLTQI
;
A
#
# COMPACT_ATOMS: atom_id res chain seq x y z
N MET A 1 11.52 23.08 -49.95
CA MET A 1 10.33 22.19 -50.06
C MET A 1 10.58 20.83 -49.40
N PHE A 2 11.64 20.09 -49.77
CA PHE A 2 11.97 18.79 -49.16
C PHE A 2 12.14 18.82 -47.63
N ALA A 3 12.84 19.81 -47.07
CA ALA A 3 13.04 19.89 -45.62
C ALA A 3 11.73 20.07 -44.81
N ILE A 4 10.77 20.83 -45.35
CA ILE A 4 9.45 21.04 -44.73
C ILE A 4 8.64 19.75 -44.75
N ALA A 5 8.67 19.02 -45.88
CA ALA A 5 7.98 17.74 -46.00
C ALA A 5 8.57 16.67 -45.05
N SER A 6 9.90 16.62 -44.91
CA SER A 6 10.56 15.70 -43.97
C SER A 6 10.26 16.04 -42.51
N LEU A 7 10.22 17.34 -42.15
CA LEU A 7 9.83 17.79 -40.80
C LEU A 7 8.37 17.44 -40.48
N ALA A 8 7.47 17.63 -41.44
CA ALA A 8 6.06 17.26 -41.27
C ALA A 8 5.89 15.74 -41.08
N ALA A 9 6.59 14.93 -41.88
CA ALA A 9 6.57 13.47 -41.73
C ALA A 9 7.12 13.02 -40.37
N ALA A 10 8.23 13.62 -39.91
CA ALA A 10 8.81 13.33 -38.61
C ALA A 10 7.86 13.70 -37.45
N ALA A 11 7.21 14.86 -37.52
CA ALA A 11 6.24 15.29 -36.51
C ALA A 11 5.03 14.34 -36.43
N ILE A 12 4.55 13.85 -37.58
CA ILE A 12 3.46 12.87 -37.63
C ILE A 12 3.90 11.56 -36.98
N LEU A 13 5.07 11.03 -37.33
CA LEU A 13 5.60 9.79 -36.76
C LEU A 13 5.81 9.88 -35.24
N VAL A 14 6.33 11.00 -34.74
CA VAL A 14 6.47 11.24 -33.30
C VAL A 14 5.10 11.31 -32.63
N SER A 15 4.14 12.02 -33.22
CA SER A 15 2.79 12.17 -32.65
C SER A 15 2.04 10.84 -32.55
N ILE A 16 2.22 9.95 -33.53
CA ILE A 16 1.64 8.59 -33.54
C ILE A 16 2.13 7.76 -32.34
N VAL A 17 3.34 8.01 -31.84
CA VAL A 17 3.89 7.30 -30.66
C VAL A 17 3.62 8.05 -29.37
N ALA A 18 3.86 9.36 -29.34
CA ALA A 18 3.79 10.17 -28.14
C ALA A 18 2.37 10.27 -27.56
N ILE A 19 1.36 10.45 -28.42
CA ILE A 19 -0.04 10.62 -27.98
C ILE A 19 -0.56 9.32 -27.31
N PRO A 20 -0.44 8.12 -27.93
CA PRO A 20 -0.84 6.89 -27.26
C PRO A 20 -0.04 6.57 -26.01
N GLN A 21 1.27 6.87 -25.96
CA GLN A 21 2.09 6.65 -24.75
C GLN A 21 1.63 7.54 -23.60
N TRP A 22 1.27 8.79 -23.89
CA TRP A 22 0.73 9.72 -22.90
C TRP A 22 -0.64 9.26 -22.37
N LEU A 23 -1.58 8.93 -23.26
CA LEU A 23 -2.90 8.38 -22.87
C LEU A 23 -2.78 7.04 -22.13
N SER A 24 -1.86 6.18 -22.57
CA SER A 24 -1.59 4.89 -21.91
C SER A 24 -1.04 5.07 -20.51
N ARG A 25 -0.28 6.15 -20.26
CA ARG A 25 0.25 6.43 -18.93
C ARG A 25 -0.88 6.72 -17.96
N GLU A 26 -1.83 7.56 -18.33
CA GLU A 26 -3.02 7.85 -17.50
C GLU A 26 -3.85 6.59 -17.24
N ALA A 27 -4.16 5.82 -18.29
CA ALA A 27 -4.92 4.58 -18.14
C ALA A 27 -4.21 3.54 -17.25
N ARG A 28 -2.87 3.46 -17.32
CA ARG A 28 -2.07 2.59 -16.43
C ARG A 28 -2.10 3.06 -14.98
N TRP A 29 -2.12 4.37 -14.73
CA TRP A 29 -2.24 4.92 -13.38
C TRP A 29 -3.60 4.63 -12.76
N ASP A 30 -4.68 4.80 -13.52
CA ASP A 30 -6.02 4.52 -13.02
C ASP A 30 -6.21 3.03 -12.76
N ALA A 31 -5.75 2.16 -13.67
CA ALA A 31 -5.76 0.72 -13.45
C ALA A 31 -4.95 0.31 -12.20
N LEU A 32 -3.78 0.92 -11.97
CA LEU A 32 -2.98 0.68 -10.78
C LEU A 32 -3.70 1.13 -9.50
N ARG A 33 -4.27 2.34 -9.49
CA ARG A 33 -5.03 2.85 -8.34
C ARG A 33 -6.24 1.99 -8.02
N SER A 34 -7.02 1.60 -9.03
CA SER A 34 -8.16 0.70 -8.86
C SER A 34 -7.72 -0.64 -8.30
N HIS A 35 -6.64 -1.22 -8.81
CA HIS A 35 -6.13 -2.50 -8.32
C HIS A 35 -5.66 -2.42 -6.86
N VAL A 36 -4.93 -1.36 -6.48
CA VAL A 36 -4.52 -1.14 -5.08
C VAL A 36 -5.74 -0.94 -4.17
N ALA A 37 -6.74 -0.18 -4.63
CA ALA A 37 -7.97 0.03 -3.89
C ALA A 37 -8.75 -1.28 -3.68
N GLU A 38 -8.84 -2.14 -4.70
CA GLU A 38 -9.46 -3.46 -4.60
C GLU A 38 -8.72 -4.35 -3.59
N ILE A 39 -7.38 -4.42 -3.65
CA ILE A 39 -6.58 -5.16 -2.66
C ILE A 39 -6.82 -4.62 -1.26
N GLY A 40 -6.85 -3.29 -1.10
CA GLY A 40 -7.13 -2.63 0.18
C GLY A 40 -8.53 -2.95 0.72
N GLN A 41 -9.55 -2.95 -0.13
CA GLN A 41 -10.91 -3.33 0.24
C GLN A 41 -11.01 -4.80 0.65
N LEU A 42 -10.36 -5.70 -0.07
CA LEU A 42 -10.30 -7.12 0.28
C LEU A 42 -9.57 -7.33 1.61
N ALA A 43 -8.44 -6.65 1.83
CA ALA A 43 -7.72 -6.70 3.10
C ALA A 43 -8.56 -6.15 4.27
N ALA A 44 -9.27 -5.03 4.06
CA ALA A 44 -10.17 -4.47 5.06
C ALA A 44 -11.35 -5.42 5.37
N SER A 45 -11.85 -6.15 4.37
CA SER A 45 -12.97 -7.08 4.55
C SER A 45 -12.67 -8.28 5.45
N VAL A 46 -11.39 -8.65 5.61
CA VAL A 46 -10.98 -9.74 6.50
C VAL A 46 -10.70 -9.28 7.94
N VAL A 47 -10.72 -7.97 8.20
CA VAL A 47 -10.53 -7.41 9.55
C VAL A 47 -11.83 -7.53 10.33
N ASP A 48 -11.76 -8.15 11.51
CA ASP A 48 -12.83 -8.04 12.50
C ASP A 48 -12.78 -6.64 13.12
N GLY A 49 -13.66 -5.76 12.64
CA GLY A 49 -13.70 -4.35 13.04
C GLY A 49 -14.07 -4.13 14.51
N ASP A 50 -14.83 -5.03 15.13
CA ASP A 50 -15.19 -4.91 16.55
C ASP A 50 -14.04 -5.34 17.44
N LEU A 51 -13.35 -6.42 17.09
CA LEU A 51 -12.12 -6.83 17.77
C LEU A 51 -11.00 -5.80 17.57
N HIS A 52 -10.88 -5.23 16.37
CA HIS A 52 -9.95 -4.12 16.08
C HIS A 52 -10.25 -2.90 16.96
N ARG A 53 -11.53 -2.52 17.07
CA ARG A 53 -11.96 -1.41 17.94
C ARG A 53 -11.62 -1.66 19.41
N GLN A 54 -11.79 -2.88 19.91
CA GLN A 54 -11.40 -3.23 21.28
C GLN A 54 -9.89 -3.04 21.50
N LEU A 55 -9.08 -3.46 20.54
CA LEU A 55 -7.62 -3.30 20.56
C LEU A 55 -7.18 -1.84 20.47
N LEU A 56 -8.07 -0.88 20.25
CA LEU A 56 -7.70 0.53 20.39
C LEU A 56 -7.42 0.83 21.87
N ASP A 57 -8.20 0.31 22.81
CA ASP A 57 -7.93 0.51 24.23
C ASP A 57 -6.85 -0.48 24.72
N PRO A 58 -5.67 0.00 25.17
CA PRO A 58 -4.60 -0.87 25.64
C PRO A 58 -5.00 -1.74 26.84
N THR A 59 -6.03 -1.38 27.60
CA THR A 59 -6.54 -2.20 28.71
C THR A 59 -7.20 -3.50 28.24
N ASN A 60 -7.67 -3.55 26.98
CA ASN A 60 -8.24 -4.74 26.35
C ASN A 60 -7.19 -5.58 25.59
N TYR A 61 -5.93 -5.15 25.60
CA TYR A 61 -4.86 -5.87 24.92
C TYR A 61 -4.53 -7.18 25.65
N SER A 62 -4.42 -8.25 24.88
CA SER A 62 -3.78 -9.50 25.27
C SER A 62 -3.09 -10.10 24.06
N ALA A 63 -2.06 -10.92 24.26
CA ALA A 63 -1.40 -11.61 23.15
C ALA A 63 -2.39 -12.47 22.35
N GLU A 64 -3.37 -13.09 23.02
CA GLU A 64 -4.40 -13.90 22.38
C GLU A 64 -5.37 -13.05 21.54
N SER A 65 -5.90 -11.94 22.09
CA SER A 65 -6.80 -11.05 21.36
C SER A 65 -6.12 -10.40 20.16
N TYR A 66 -4.85 -10.00 20.32
CA TYR A 66 -4.02 -9.49 19.23
C TYR A 66 -3.79 -10.54 18.14
N ALA A 67 -3.36 -11.75 18.50
CA ALA A 67 -3.13 -12.83 17.55
C ALA A 67 -4.41 -13.22 16.79
N ARG A 68 -5.56 -13.24 17.49
CA ARG A 68 -6.87 -13.52 16.89
C ARG A 68 -7.27 -12.45 15.87
N ALA A 69 -7.04 -11.17 16.18
CA ALA A 69 -7.32 -10.06 15.26
C ALA A 69 -6.36 -10.05 14.07
N LEU A 70 -5.09 -10.42 14.30
CA LEU A 70 -4.05 -10.38 13.29
C LEU A 70 -4.12 -11.57 12.30
N GLY A 71 -4.57 -12.74 12.77
CA GLY A 71 -4.57 -13.99 12.01
C GLY A 71 -5.21 -13.91 10.61
N PRO A 72 -6.41 -13.31 10.44
CA PRO A 72 -7.00 -13.11 9.12
C PRO A 72 -6.12 -12.29 8.16
N LEU A 73 -5.52 -11.20 8.63
CA LEU A 73 -4.60 -10.37 7.85
C LEU A 73 -3.32 -11.13 7.49
N VAL A 74 -2.79 -11.96 8.39
CA VAL A 74 -1.60 -12.79 8.11
C VAL A 74 -1.89 -13.81 7.02
N ARG A 75 -3.06 -14.44 7.04
CA ARG A 75 -3.48 -15.36 5.96
C ARG A 75 -3.63 -14.63 4.63
N PHE A 76 -4.23 -13.45 4.64
CA PHE A 76 -4.37 -12.62 3.44
C PHE A 76 -3.00 -12.21 2.87
N HIS A 77 -2.11 -11.67 3.71
CA HIS A 77 -0.76 -11.28 3.30
C HIS A 77 0.04 -12.49 2.79
N SER A 78 -0.04 -13.62 3.47
CA SER A 78 0.65 -14.86 3.05
C SER A 78 0.14 -15.42 1.73
N ALA A 79 -1.12 -15.15 1.36
CA ALA A 79 -1.69 -15.54 0.07
C ALA A 79 -1.16 -14.67 -1.09
N ASN A 80 -0.64 -13.47 -0.80
CA ASN A 80 0.00 -12.59 -1.76
C ASN A 80 1.35 -12.08 -1.22
N PRO A 81 2.42 -12.90 -1.29
CA PRO A 81 3.72 -12.60 -0.68
C PRO A 81 4.48 -11.45 -1.37
N ASN A 82 3.89 -10.85 -2.42
CA ASN A 82 4.44 -9.68 -3.09
C ASN A 82 4.00 -8.37 -2.44
N ILE A 83 2.94 -8.37 -1.61
CA ILE A 83 2.59 -7.22 -0.78
C ILE A 83 3.79 -6.94 0.13
N PHE A 84 4.22 -5.68 0.19
CA PHE A 84 5.40 -5.31 0.97
C PHE A 84 5.02 -5.20 2.46
N TYR A 85 4.10 -4.30 2.81
CA TYR A 85 3.56 -4.19 4.16
C TYR A 85 2.04 -4.29 4.15
N LEU A 86 1.50 -4.97 5.18
CA LEU A 86 0.08 -4.96 5.48
C LEU A 86 -0.13 -4.76 6.97
N TYR A 87 -0.73 -3.62 7.32
CA TYR A 87 -0.99 -3.20 8.68
C TYR A 87 -2.27 -2.38 8.76
N THR A 88 -2.71 -2.10 9.99
CA THR A 88 -3.78 -1.15 10.29
C THR A 88 -3.24 -0.05 11.19
N MET A 89 -3.83 1.13 11.08
CA MET A 89 -3.47 2.30 11.88
C MET A 89 -4.70 2.97 12.46
N VAL A 90 -4.50 3.76 13.51
CA VAL A 90 -5.51 4.63 14.11
C VAL A 90 -4.94 6.04 14.27
N ASP A 91 -5.75 7.06 13.97
CA ASP A 91 -5.46 8.46 14.31
C ASP A 91 -6.01 8.77 15.71
N ARG A 92 -5.16 9.33 16.58
CA ARG A 92 -5.55 9.89 17.88
C ARG A 92 -5.07 11.33 17.97
N GLY A 93 -5.96 12.26 17.63
CA GLY A 93 -5.69 13.69 17.79
C GLY A 93 -4.51 14.18 16.94
N GLY A 94 -4.37 13.65 15.72
CA GLY A 94 -3.31 14.02 14.78
C GLY A 94 -2.03 13.20 14.93
N THR A 95 -2.00 12.23 15.85
CA THR A 95 -0.91 11.26 15.94
C THR A 95 -1.40 9.90 15.47
N VAL A 96 -0.71 9.32 14.49
CA VAL A 96 -1.05 8.02 13.92
C VAL A 96 -0.29 6.92 14.66
N TYR A 97 -0.95 5.81 14.94
CA TYR A 97 -0.38 4.65 15.63
C TYR A 97 -0.66 3.36 14.88
N PHE A 98 0.30 2.44 14.87
CA PHE A 98 0.10 1.07 14.37
C PHE A 98 -0.78 0.27 15.34
N VAL A 99 -1.76 -0.47 14.81
CA VAL A 99 -2.65 -1.31 15.63
C VAL A 99 -2.41 -2.79 15.38
N LEU A 100 -2.41 -3.21 14.12
CA LEU A 100 -2.10 -4.58 13.71
C LEU A 100 -1.03 -4.53 12.64
N ASP A 101 0.02 -5.34 12.77
CA ASP A 101 1.07 -5.47 11.76
C ASP A 101 1.39 -6.93 11.52
N THR A 102 1.20 -7.36 10.27
CA THR A 102 1.46 -8.74 9.86
C THR A 102 2.94 -9.12 9.97
N ALA A 103 3.86 -8.16 9.86
CA ALA A 103 5.29 -8.40 10.03
C ALA A 103 5.65 -8.79 11.47
N ALA A 104 4.78 -8.52 12.45
CA ALA A 104 4.95 -8.96 13.83
C ALA A 104 4.60 -10.45 14.05
N SER A 105 3.98 -11.12 13.06
CA SER A 105 3.60 -12.52 13.18
C SER A 105 4.72 -13.45 12.69
N PRO A 106 5.11 -14.47 13.47
CA PRO A 106 6.06 -15.50 13.02
C PRO A 106 5.47 -16.40 11.92
N ASP A 107 4.14 -16.41 11.74
CA ASP A 107 3.45 -17.27 10.77
C ASP A 107 3.37 -16.63 9.37
N LEU A 108 3.79 -15.37 9.23
CA LEU A 108 3.75 -14.65 7.95
C LEU A 108 4.70 -15.30 6.93
N ARG A 109 4.17 -15.60 5.74
CA ARG A 109 4.94 -16.03 4.58
C ARG A 109 5.05 -14.88 3.58
N THR A 110 6.25 -14.35 3.38
CA THR A 110 6.50 -13.22 2.49
C THR A 110 7.83 -13.38 1.76
N ASN A 111 7.97 -12.71 0.60
CA ASN A 111 9.22 -12.65 -0.16
C ASN A 111 10.14 -11.52 0.31
N HIS A 112 9.67 -10.67 1.24
CA HIS A 112 10.34 -9.44 1.66
C HIS A 112 10.95 -9.56 3.05
N GLN A 113 12.04 -8.84 3.30
CA GLN A 113 12.55 -8.63 4.65
C GLN A 113 11.80 -7.47 5.30
N LEU A 114 10.90 -7.80 6.22
CA LEU A 114 10.01 -6.82 6.85
C LEU A 114 10.48 -6.45 8.25
N ARG A 115 10.26 -5.19 8.61
CA ARG A 115 10.42 -4.72 9.99
C ARG A 115 9.05 -4.54 10.62
N ALA A 116 8.77 -5.35 11.64
CA ALA A 116 7.57 -5.22 12.44
C ALA A 116 7.52 -3.88 13.18
N SER A 117 6.34 -3.27 13.20
CA SER A 117 5.95 -2.24 14.16
C SER A 117 5.39 -2.88 15.43
N GLY A 118 5.57 -2.20 16.55
CA GLY A 118 4.96 -2.54 17.82
C GLY A 118 3.48 -2.15 17.87
N TYR A 119 2.72 -2.87 18.69
CA TYR A 119 1.35 -2.47 19.03
C TYR A 119 1.34 -1.07 19.66
N MET A 120 0.53 -0.16 19.10
CA MET A 120 0.45 1.25 19.47
C MET A 120 1.80 2.00 19.36
N GLU A 121 2.72 1.51 18.52
CA GLU A 121 3.89 2.29 18.13
C GLU A 121 3.44 3.49 17.31
N ARG A 122 3.97 4.68 17.63
CA ARG A 122 3.71 5.89 16.85
C ARG A 122 4.26 5.72 15.44
N PHE A 123 3.45 6.06 14.44
CA PHE A 123 3.92 6.16 13.08
C PHE A 123 4.76 7.43 12.91
N ASP A 124 6.04 7.23 12.62
CA ASP A 124 6.93 8.28 12.14
C ASP A 124 7.43 7.85 10.75
N LEU A 125 7.37 8.74 9.76
CA LEU A 125 7.94 8.46 8.44
C LEU A 125 9.44 8.25 8.61
N ARG A 126 9.91 7.02 8.39
CA ARG A 126 11.32 6.67 8.57
C ARG A 126 12.11 7.20 7.38
N LYS A 127 13.30 7.77 7.64
CA LYS A 127 14.22 8.28 6.61
C LYS A 127 14.56 7.26 5.53
N GLU A 128 14.59 5.97 5.89
CA GLU A 128 14.82 4.85 4.96
C GLU A 128 13.73 4.71 3.89
N TYR A 129 12.54 5.26 4.16
CA TYR A 129 11.39 5.30 3.25
C TYR A 129 11.05 6.72 2.80
N GLU A 130 11.85 7.73 3.18
CA GLU A 130 11.77 9.06 2.59
C GLU A 130 12.36 8.98 1.17
N ASP A 131 11.58 8.42 0.25
CA ASP A 131 11.84 8.58 -1.18
C ASP A 131 11.15 9.83 -1.70
N ASP A 132 11.78 10.47 -2.69
CA ASP A 132 11.31 11.71 -3.34
C ASP A 132 9.96 11.56 -4.06
N TRP A 133 9.41 10.35 -4.18
CA TRP A 133 8.08 10.12 -4.79
C TRP A 133 6.91 10.24 -3.80
N LEU A 134 7.13 10.03 -2.48
CA LEU A 134 6.08 10.20 -1.47
C LEU A 134 5.73 11.68 -1.22
N THR A 135 6.64 12.59 -1.56
CA THR A 135 6.46 14.04 -1.52
C THR A 135 5.81 14.62 -2.78
N GLN A 136 5.63 13.82 -3.83
CA GLN A 136 5.09 14.26 -5.13
C GLN A 136 3.60 13.93 -5.34
N ILE A 137 2.94 13.37 -4.32
CA ILE A 137 1.49 13.09 -4.31
C ILE A 137 0.77 14.22 -3.58
#